data_AF-A0A2X3GFV1-F1
#
_entry.id   AF-A0A2X3GFV1-F1
#
_cell.length_a   1.000
_cell.length_b   1.000
_cell.length_c   1.000
_cell.angle_alpha   90.00
_cell.angle_beta   90.00
_cell.angle_gamma   90.00
#
_symmetry.space_group_name_H-M   'P 1'
#
loop_
_entity.id
_entity.type
_entity.pdbx_description
1 polymer ?
#
loop_
_entity_poly.entity_id
_entity_poly.type
_entity_poly.pdbx_seq_one_letter_code
_entity_poly.pdbx_strand_id
1 'polypeptide(L)'
;MIAILAFIVLGAVAITGFYPYAEVSGISRLWDHGGFMPNGFGAVLSAMLITMFSFMGAEIVTIAAAESDTPDKHIVRATNSVIWRISIFYLCSIFIVVALIPWNMPGLKSIGSYRSVLELLHIPYAKLIMDGVILLSVTSCLNSALYTASRMLYSLSRRGDAPAIMGRTNRSKTPYVAVLLSTGAAFLTVVVNYYAPRQGV
;
A
#
# COMPACT_ATOMS: atom_id res chain seq x y z
N MET A 1 10.17 -0.39 1.83
CA MET A 1 10.85 0.92 1.71
C MET A 1 11.96 0.91 0.66
N ILE A 2 12.87 -0.06 0.68
CA ILE A 2 14.02 -0.12 -0.26
C ILE A 2 13.58 -0.02 -1.73
N ALA A 3 12.55 -0.76 -2.14
CA ALA A 3 12.02 -0.70 -3.51
C ALA A 3 11.51 0.71 -3.90
N ILE A 4 10.81 1.39 -2.99
CA ILE A 4 10.30 2.76 -3.22
C ILE A 4 11.45 3.75 -3.28
N LEU A 5 12.47 3.61 -2.42
CA LEU A 5 13.67 4.44 -2.47
C LEU A 5 14.41 4.27 -3.80
N ALA A 6 14.59 3.04 -4.27
CA ALA A 6 15.20 2.76 -5.58
C ALA A 6 14.38 3.41 -6.70
N PHE A 7 13.05 3.29 -6.65
CA PHE A 7 12.15 3.94 -7.61
C PHE A 7 12.28 5.47 -7.60
N ILE A 8 12.35 6.08 -6.41
CA ILE A 8 12.49 7.53 -6.26
C ILE A 8 13.82 8.02 -6.85
N VAL A 9 14.92 7.30 -6.57
CA VAL A 9 16.23 7.63 -7.13
C VAL A 9 16.24 7.50 -8.66
N LEU A 10 15.70 6.39 -9.19
CA LEU A 10 15.60 6.17 -10.63
C LEU A 10 14.74 7.23 -11.32
N GLY A 11 13.58 7.56 -10.73
CA GLY A 11 12.69 8.58 -11.25
C GLY A 11 13.29 9.98 -11.18
N ALA A 12 14.01 10.31 -10.11
CA ALA A 12 14.72 11.59 -10.00
C ALA A 12 15.82 11.73 -11.07
N VAL A 13 16.58 10.66 -11.33
CA VAL A 13 17.60 10.63 -12.40
C VAL A 13 16.97 10.74 -13.80
N ALA A 14 15.78 10.17 -13.99
CA ALA A 14 15.03 10.34 -15.23
C ALA A 14 14.53 11.79 -15.42
N ILE A 15 14.00 12.41 -14.36
CA ILE A 15 13.51 13.80 -14.39
C ILE A 15 14.64 14.80 -14.68
N THR A 16 15.85 14.58 -14.14
CA THR A 16 17.00 15.46 -14.38
C THR A 16 17.61 15.30 -15.77
N GLY A 17 17.09 14.41 -16.62
CA GLY A 17 17.56 14.21 -17.99
C GLY A 17 18.91 13.50 -18.09
N PHE A 18 19.45 12.98 -16.98
CA PHE A 18 20.72 12.26 -16.94
C PHE A 18 20.61 10.81 -17.46
N TYR A 19 19.40 10.34 -17.76
CA TYR A 19 19.14 9.00 -18.26
C TYR A 19 18.92 9.02 -19.79
N PRO A 20 19.90 8.57 -20.61
CA PRO A 20 19.87 8.70 -22.07
C PRO A 20 18.83 7.82 -22.78
N TYR A 21 18.19 6.88 -22.06
CA TYR A 21 17.16 5.97 -22.59
C TYR A 21 15.73 6.35 -22.18
N ALA A 22 15.56 7.43 -21.40
CA ALA A 22 14.23 7.95 -21.10
C ALA A 22 13.84 8.91 -22.23
N GLU A 23 12.81 8.57 -23.02
CA GLU A 23 12.22 9.48 -24.00
C GLU A 23 11.57 10.73 -23.37
N VAL A 24 11.59 10.83 -22.03
CA VAL A 24 10.87 11.83 -21.24
C VAL A 24 11.82 12.43 -20.21
N SER A 25 12.04 13.73 -20.31
CA SER A 25 12.85 14.53 -19.39
C SER A 25 12.06 15.77 -18.96
N GLY A 26 12.17 16.15 -17.68
CA GLY A 26 11.50 17.33 -17.13
C GLY A 26 10.14 17.08 -16.45
N ILE A 27 9.54 18.19 -15.98
CA ILE A 27 8.31 18.24 -15.16
C ILE A 27 7.11 18.70 -16.03
N SER A 28 7.33 18.94 -17.32
CA SER A 28 6.35 19.62 -18.20
C SER A 28 4.99 18.89 -18.28
N ARG A 29 4.98 17.56 -18.15
CA ARG A 29 3.75 16.75 -18.16
C ARG A 29 2.78 17.01 -17.00
N LEU A 30 3.22 17.68 -15.93
CA LEU A 30 2.31 18.16 -14.88
C LEU A 30 1.34 19.25 -15.37
N TRP A 31 1.69 19.97 -16.43
CA TRP A 31 0.89 21.08 -16.95
C TRP A 31 0.47 20.92 -18.41
N ASP A 32 1.21 20.13 -19.20
CA ASP A 32 1.00 20.01 -20.66
C ASP A 32 -0.33 19.32 -21.04
N HIS A 33 -0.94 18.54 -20.16
CA HIS A 33 -2.15 17.76 -20.45
C HIS A 33 -3.39 18.35 -19.76
N GLY A 34 -3.65 19.64 -20.00
CA GLY A 34 -4.84 20.36 -19.49
C GLY A 34 -4.64 21.09 -18.17
N GLY A 35 -3.39 21.41 -17.78
CA GLY A 35 -3.05 22.06 -16.52
C GLY A 35 -2.99 21.10 -15.32
N PHE A 36 -2.74 21.63 -14.12
CA PHE A 36 -2.65 20.85 -12.87
C PHE A 36 -3.97 20.20 -12.46
N MET A 37 -5.11 20.75 -12.90
CA MET A 37 -6.43 20.33 -12.48
C MET A 37 -7.39 20.21 -13.69
N PRO A 38 -7.12 19.29 -14.62
CA PRO A 38 -7.83 19.20 -15.91
C PRO A 38 -9.30 18.79 -15.76
N ASN A 39 -9.63 18.04 -14.69
CA ASN A 39 -10.99 17.59 -14.38
C ASN A 39 -11.71 18.49 -13.35
N GLY A 40 -11.13 19.65 -13.01
CA GLY A 40 -11.69 20.61 -12.05
C GLY A 40 -11.63 20.14 -10.58
N PHE A 41 -12.11 21.01 -9.68
CA PHE A 41 -12.02 20.80 -8.22
C PHE A 41 -12.89 19.61 -7.75
N GLY A 42 -14.00 19.35 -8.43
CA GLY A 42 -14.88 18.22 -8.13
C GLY A 42 -14.18 16.87 -8.27
N ALA A 43 -13.30 16.70 -9.27
CA ALA A 43 -12.52 15.48 -9.43
C ALA A 43 -11.48 15.28 -8.31
N VAL A 44 -10.90 16.38 -7.82
CA VAL A 44 -9.98 16.33 -6.66
C VAL A 44 -10.72 15.87 -5.41
N LEU A 45 -11.90 16.41 -5.13
CA LEU A 45 -12.73 15.98 -4.00
C LEU A 45 -13.08 14.49 -4.09
N SER A 46 -13.52 14.03 -5.27
CA SER A 46 -13.82 12.60 -5.48
C SER A 46 -12.58 11.72 -5.29
N ALA A 47 -11.42 12.13 -5.83
CA ALA A 47 -10.17 11.40 -5.64
C ALA A 47 -9.73 11.38 -4.18
N MET A 48 -9.91 12.48 -3.44
CA MET A 48 -9.64 12.54 -2.00
C MET A 48 -10.51 11.54 -1.24
N LEU A 49 -11.81 11.48 -1.53
CA LEU A 49 -12.73 10.53 -0.89
C LEU A 49 -12.33 9.07 -1.17
N ILE A 50 -12.09 8.71 -2.43
CA ILE A 50 -11.65 7.36 -2.81
C ILE A 50 -10.33 7.00 -2.12
N THR A 51 -9.41 7.96 -2.04
CA THR A 51 -8.12 7.80 -1.36
C THR A 51 -8.31 7.58 0.14
N MET A 52 -9.17 8.37 0.79
CA MET A 52 -9.50 8.20 2.21
C MET A 52 -10.05 6.81 2.50
N PHE A 53 -10.99 6.31 1.68
CA PHE A 53 -11.50 4.95 1.81
C PHE A 53 -10.42 3.88 1.59
N SER A 54 -9.47 4.13 0.68
CA SER A 54 -8.35 3.21 0.43
C SER A 54 -7.35 3.14 1.58
N PHE A 55 -7.25 4.21 2.38
CA PHE A 55 -6.40 4.27 3.57
C PHE A 55 -7.14 3.92 4.88
N MET A 56 -8.41 3.51 4.80
CA MET A 56 -9.18 3.00 5.94
C MET A 56 -8.48 1.75 6.50
N GLY A 57 -7.80 1.91 7.64
CA GLY A 57 -6.93 0.88 8.24
C GLY A 57 -5.56 1.39 8.66
N ALA A 58 -5.09 2.50 8.09
CA ALA A 58 -3.89 3.20 8.59
C ALA A 58 -4.13 3.78 10.01
N GLU A 59 -5.38 4.05 10.35
CA GLU A 59 -5.83 4.54 11.66
C GLU A 59 -5.55 3.54 12.78
N ILE A 60 -5.58 2.23 12.50
CA ILE A 60 -5.32 1.17 13.48
C ILE A 60 -3.91 1.28 14.04
N VAL A 61 -2.92 1.68 13.23
CA VAL A 61 -1.53 1.90 13.67
C VAL A 61 -1.45 3.08 14.63
N THR A 62 -2.25 4.13 14.38
CA THR A 62 -2.29 5.34 15.20
C THR A 62 -2.98 5.06 16.54
N ILE A 63 -4.08 4.30 16.52
CA ILE A 63 -4.81 3.88 17.72
C ILE A 63 -3.96 2.92 18.55
N ALA A 64 -3.33 1.90 17.95
CA ALA A 64 -2.45 0.97 18.66
C ALA A 64 -1.22 1.66 19.27
N ALA A 65 -0.70 2.70 18.62
CA ALA A 65 0.35 3.54 19.18
C ALA A 65 -0.14 4.38 20.37
N ALA A 66 -1.41 4.79 20.38
CA ALA A 66 -2.04 5.53 21.48
C ALA A 66 -2.45 4.63 22.65
N GLU A 67 -2.82 3.37 22.39
CA GLU A 67 -3.27 2.39 23.39
C GLU A 67 -2.13 1.54 24.00
N SER A 68 -0.89 1.73 23.55
CA SER A 68 0.25 0.94 24.05
C SER A 68 0.49 1.19 25.56
N ASP A 69 0.57 0.10 26.33
CA ASP A 69 0.58 0.04 27.81
C ASP A 69 1.64 0.90 28.52
N THR A 70 2.68 1.33 27.78
CA THR A 70 3.61 2.35 28.21
C THR A 70 3.86 3.30 27.05
N PRO A 71 3.17 4.47 27.00
CA PRO A 71 3.43 5.50 26.01
C PRO A 71 4.72 6.22 26.40
N ASP A 72 5.83 5.47 26.38
CA ASP A 72 7.13 6.10 26.42
C ASP A 72 7.21 7.03 25.22
N LYS A 73 7.59 8.28 25.45
CA LYS A 73 7.75 9.31 24.41
C LYS A 73 8.64 8.79 23.27
N HIS A 74 9.54 7.86 23.57
CA HIS A 74 10.39 7.19 22.58
C HIS A 74 9.61 6.29 21.60
N ILE A 75 8.61 5.53 22.06
CA ILE A 75 7.79 4.64 21.21
C ILE A 75 6.89 5.47 20.29
N VAL A 76 6.21 6.49 20.84
CA VAL A 76 5.35 7.39 20.05
C VAL A 76 6.17 8.15 19.00
N ARG A 77 7.36 8.65 19.36
CA ARG A 77 8.28 9.30 18.40
C ARG A 77 8.75 8.34 17.30
N ALA A 78 9.06 7.09 17.65
CA ALA A 78 9.47 6.10 16.66
C ALA A 78 8.33 5.84 15.65
N THR A 79 7.09 5.67 16.11
CA THR A 79 5.93 5.49 15.25
C THR A 79 5.68 6.71 14.36
N ASN A 80 5.68 7.92 14.93
CA ASN A 80 5.48 9.15 14.16
C ASN A 80 6.60 9.37 13.12
N SER A 81 7.84 9.01 13.44
CA SER A 81 8.97 9.06 12.50
C SER A 81 8.76 8.10 11.32
N VAL A 82 8.24 6.89 11.57
CA VAL A 82 7.91 5.94 10.51
C VAL A 82 6.78 6.46 9.64
N ILE A 83 5.70 6.99 10.23
CA ILE A 83 4.56 7.57 9.51
C ILE A 83 5.05 8.70 8.59
N TRP A 84 5.79 9.66 9.13
CA TRP A 84 6.32 10.79 8.36
C TRP A 84 7.19 10.36 7.18
N ARG A 85 8.07 9.37 7.41
CA ARG A 85 8.91 8.81 6.34
C ARG A 85 8.06 8.16 5.25
N ILE A 86 7.04 7.37 5.60
CA ILE A 86 6.13 6.75 4.63
C ILE A 86 5.38 7.83 3.83
N SER A 87 4.87 8.87 4.50
CA SER A 87 4.17 9.99 3.85
C SER A 87 5.06 10.70 2.82
N ILE A 88 6.31 11.03 3.18
CA ILE A 88 7.25 11.66 2.25
C ILE A 88 7.52 10.75 1.05
N PHE A 89 7.84 9.47 1.29
CA PHE A 89 8.14 8.55 0.19
C PHE A 89 6.95 8.35 -0.75
N TYR A 90 5.74 8.31 -0.21
CA TYR A 90 4.52 8.18 -0.99
C TYR A 90 4.23 9.43 -1.84
N LEU A 91 4.37 10.62 -1.26
CA LEU A 91 4.19 11.88 -2.00
C LEU A 91 5.25 12.03 -3.09
N CYS A 92 6.52 11.75 -2.78
CA CYS A 92 7.60 11.79 -3.75
C CYS A 92 7.40 10.77 -4.88
N SER A 93 6.92 9.56 -4.57
CA SER A 93 6.71 8.53 -5.59
C SER A 93 5.55 8.88 -6.52
N ILE A 94 4.44 9.42 -5.99
CA ILE A 94 3.33 9.94 -6.81
C ILE A 94 3.80 11.09 -7.69
N PHE A 95 4.56 12.03 -7.13
CA PHE A 95 5.09 13.16 -7.89
C PHE A 95 5.89 12.70 -9.11
N ILE A 96 6.78 11.71 -8.92
CA ILE A 96 7.56 11.12 -10.01
C ILE A 96 6.66 10.46 -11.05
N VAL A 97 5.65 9.70 -10.63
CA VAL A 97 4.71 9.03 -11.54
C VAL A 97 3.98 10.06 -12.42
N VAL A 98 3.46 11.13 -11.82
CA VAL A 98 2.70 12.18 -12.52
C VAL A 98 3.62 13.05 -13.39
N ALA A 99 4.88 13.24 -13.00
CA ALA A 99 5.87 13.97 -13.79
C ALA A 99 6.29 13.20 -15.05
N LEU A 100 6.45 11.87 -14.97
CA LEU A 100 6.95 11.06 -16.07
C LEU A 100 5.84 10.55 -17.01
N ILE A 101 4.67 10.21 -16.47
CA ILE A 101 3.56 9.63 -17.22
C ILE A 101 2.36 10.58 -17.27
N PRO A 102 1.82 10.87 -18.47
CA PRO A 102 0.59 11.64 -18.56
C PRO A 102 -0.56 10.89 -17.90
N TRP A 103 -1.31 11.59 -17.06
CA TRP A 103 -2.43 11.03 -16.31
C TRP A 103 -3.52 10.37 -17.19
N ASN A 104 -3.60 10.75 -18.47
CA ASN A 104 -4.57 10.25 -19.45
C ASN A 104 -4.07 9.04 -20.26
N MET A 105 -2.99 8.37 -19.84
CA MET A 105 -2.48 7.21 -20.58
C MET A 105 -3.46 6.01 -20.47
N PRO A 106 -3.93 5.45 -21.60
CA PRO A 106 -4.80 4.28 -21.56
C PRO A 106 -4.05 3.08 -20.99
N GLY A 107 -4.66 2.39 -20.02
CA GLY A 107 -4.07 1.21 -19.37
C GLY A 107 -3.27 1.49 -18.09
N LEU A 108 -3.16 2.74 -17.63
CA LEU A 108 -2.46 3.05 -16.36
C LEU A 108 -3.11 2.35 -15.15
N LYS A 109 -4.45 2.24 -15.15
CA LYS A 109 -5.22 1.50 -14.13
C LYS A 109 -4.96 -0.02 -14.16
N SER A 110 -4.71 -0.61 -15.34
CA SER A 110 -4.59 -2.07 -15.48
C SER A 110 -3.15 -2.58 -15.36
N ILE A 111 -2.17 -1.79 -15.78
CA ILE A 111 -0.74 -2.16 -15.78
C ILE A 111 -0.09 -1.76 -14.45
N GLY A 112 -0.60 -0.71 -13.80
CA GLY A 112 -0.08 -0.18 -12.55
C GLY A 112 0.98 0.90 -12.77
N SER A 113 0.79 2.05 -12.14
CA SER A 113 1.57 3.27 -12.43
C SER A 113 3.08 3.10 -12.26
N TYR A 114 3.51 2.34 -11.25
CA TYR A 114 4.94 2.06 -11.01
C TYR A 114 5.57 1.20 -12.12
N ARG A 115 4.83 0.21 -12.60
CA ARG A 115 5.30 -0.65 -13.70
C ARG A 115 5.38 0.14 -15.00
N SER A 116 4.38 0.96 -15.29
CA SER A 116 4.38 1.82 -16.48
C SER A 116 5.57 2.79 -16.49
N VAL A 117 5.98 3.33 -15.33
CA VAL A 117 7.18 4.18 -15.25
C VAL A 117 8.43 3.39 -15.58
N LEU A 118 8.60 2.18 -15.03
CA LEU A 118 9.78 1.36 -15.29
C LEU A 118 9.86 0.88 -16.75
N GLU A 119 8.72 0.59 -17.38
CA GLU A 119 8.64 0.25 -18.80
C GLU A 119 9.03 1.45 -19.68
N LEU A 120 8.60 2.67 -19.32
CA LEU A 120 8.96 3.91 -20.02
C LEU A 120 10.45 4.26 -19.84
N LEU A 121 11.07 3.85 -18.74
CA LEU A 121 12.53 3.94 -18.53
C LEU A 121 13.31 2.82 -19.24
N HIS A 122 12.67 2.00 -20.08
CA HIS A 122 13.28 0.89 -20.81
C HIS A 122 14.02 -0.12 -19.91
N ILE A 123 13.58 -0.30 -18.66
CA ILE A 123 14.21 -1.27 -17.75
C ILE A 123 13.77 -2.68 -18.14
N PRO A 124 14.72 -3.57 -18.50
CA PRO A 124 14.38 -4.94 -18.85
C PRO A 124 13.76 -5.66 -17.65
N TYR A 125 12.78 -6.52 -17.91
CA TYR A 125 12.06 -7.28 -16.88
C TYR A 125 11.29 -6.44 -15.84
N ALA A 126 10.96 -5.18 -16.12
CA ALA A 126 10.19 -4.30 -15.23
C ALA A 126 8.92 -4.96 -14.68
N LYS A 127 8.17 -5.68 -15.53
CA LYS A 127 7.00 -6.45 -15.11
C LYS A 127 7.33 -7.48 -14.03
N LEU A 128 8.35 -8.32 -14.27
CA LEU A 128 8.70 -9.42 -13.37
C LEU A 128 9.21 -8.88 -12.02
N ILE A 129 10.00 -7.80 -12.05
CA ILE A 129 10.51 -7.13 -10.85
C ILE A 129 9.35 -6.59 -10.02
N MET A 130 8.41 -5.86 -10.65
CA MET A 130 7.27 -5.29 -9.93
C MET A 130 6.33 -6.36 -9.39
N ASP A 131 6.01 -7.38 -10.18
CA ASP A 131 5.18 -8.51 -9.73
C ASP A 131 5.84 -9.20 -8.52
N GLY A 132 7.15 -9.45 -8.55
CA GLY A 132 7.89 -10.03 -7.44
C GLY A 132 7.90 -9.16 -6.18
N VAL A 133 8.15 -7.85 -6.32
CA VAL A 133 8.13 -6.90 -5.21
C VAL A 133 6.74 -6.80 -4.58
N ILE A 134 5.69 -6.74 -5.39
CA ILE A 134 4.30 -6.68 -4.92
C ILE A 134 3.95 -7.96 -4.18
N LEU A 135 4.25 -9.14 -4.76
CA LEU A 135 3.98 -10.42 -4.12
C LEU A 135 4.71 -10.56 -2.79
N LEU A 136 6.00 -10.22 -2.74
CA LEU A 136 6.77 -10.24 -1.50
C LEU A 136 6.20 -9.28 -0.45
N SER A 137 5.83 -8.07 -0.86
CA SER A 137 5.27 -7.05 0.03
C SER A 137 3.92 -7.49 0.59
N VAL A 138 3.00 -7.95 -0.26
CA VAL A 138 1.68 -8.44 0.15
C VAL A 138 1.83 -9.65 1.05
N THR A 139 2.71 -10.60 0.73
CA THR A 139 2.95 -11.80 1.56
C THR A 139 3.47 -11.42 2.94
N SER A 140 4.41 -10.48 3.02
CA SER A 140 4.93 -9.97 4.29
C SER A 140 3.83 -9.29 5.11
N CYS A 141 3.03 -8.43 4.48
CA CYS A 141 1.88 -7.77 5.13
C CYS A 141 0.84 -8.78 5.62
N LEU A 142 0.50 -9.78 4.81
CA LEU A 142 -0.45 -10.84 5.17
C LEU A 142 0.01 -11.63 6.39
N ASN A 143 1.32 -11.95 6.48
CA ASN A 143 1.87 -12.64 7.65
C ASN A 143 1.71 -11.81 8.93
N SER A 144 2.01 -10.50 8.89
CA SER A 144 1.83 -9.60 10.03
C SER A 144 0.37 -9.36 10.40
N ALA A 145 -0.51 -9.23 9.40
CA ALA A 145 -1.94 -9.05 9.60
C ALA A 145 -2.59 -10.30 10.22
N LEU A 146 -2.27 -11.48 9.70
CA LEU A 146 -2.75 -12.76 10.21
C LEU A 146 -2.30 -12.99 11.65
N TYR A 147 -1.04 -12.68 11.95
CA TYR A 147 -0.49 -12.77 13.31
C TYR A 147 -1.22 -11.85 14.29
N THR A 148 -1.42 -10.59 13.89
CA THR A 148 -2.08 -9.57 14.72
C THR A 148 -3.54 -9.93 14.97
N ALA A 149 -4.28 -10.29 13.92
CA ALA A 149 -5.67 -10.72 14.02
C ALA A 149 -5.83 -11.96 14.92
N SER A 150 -4.93 -12.93 14.79
CA SER A 150 -4.95 -14.13 15.63
C SER A 150 -4.72 -13.81 17.11
N ARG A 151 -3.84 -12.86 17.42
CA ARG A 151 -3.62 -12.39 18.81
C ARG A 151 -4.78 -11.57 19.35
N MET A 152 -5.40 -10.71 18.53
CA MET A 152 -6.61 -9.98 18.92
C MET A 152 -7.76 -10.94 19.22
N LEU A 153 -8.03 -11.91 18.34
CA LEU A 153 -9.05 -12.94 18.54
C LEU A 153 -8.77 -13.78 19.80
N TYR A 154 -7.51 -14.15 20.04
CA TYR A 154 -7.12 -14.82 21.28
C TYR A 154 -7.39 -13.97 22.53
N SER A 155 -7.05 -12.68 22.50
CA SER A 155 -7.34 -11.74 23.60
C SER A 155 -8.85 -11.59 23.85
N LEU A 156 -9.66 -11.49 22.80
CA LEU A 156 -11.13 -11.44 22.92
C LEU A 156 -11.71 -12.75 23.49
N SER A 157 -11.17 -13.90 23.08
CA SER A 157 -11.62 -15.20 23.62
C SER A 157 -11.30 -15.37 25.10
N ARG A 158 -10.17 -14.78 25.56
CA ARG A 158 -9.79 -14.72 26.97
C ARG A 158 -10.70 -13.80 27.80
N ARG A 159 -11.29 -12.77 27.17
CA ARG A 159 -12.23 -11.82 27.79
C ARG A 159 -13.68 -12.31 27.80
N GLY A 160 -13.97 -13.39 27.08
CA GLY A 160 -15.32 -13.98 26.96
C GLY A 160 -16.14 -13.45 25.77
N ASP A 161 -15.62 -12.46 25.04
CA ASP A 161 -16.31 -11.82 23.90
C ASP A 161 -16.22 -12.63 22.59
N ALA A 162 -15.34 -13.63 22.54
CA ALA A 162 -15.22 -14.56 21.42
C ALA A 162 -15.32 -16.02 21.90
N PRO A 163 -15.85 -16.95 21.08
CA PRO A 163 -16.09 -18.32 21.51
C PRO A 163 -14.81 -18.99 22.03
N ALA A 164 -14.92 -19.66 23.18
CA ALA A 164 -13.78 -20.22 23.94
C ALA A 164 -12.85 -21.15 23.13
N ILE A 165 -13.34 -21.69 22.02
CA ILE A 165 -12.57 -22.50 21.07
C ILE A 165 -11.43 -21.69 20.43
N MET A 166 -11.62 -20.38 20.21
CA MET A 166 -10.61 -19.46 19.67
C MET A 166 -9.46 -19.18 20.67
N GLY A 167 -9.68 -19.49 21.95
CA GLY A 167 -8.67 -19.40 23.02
C GLY A 167 -7.76 -20.63 23.13
N ARG A 168 -7.95 -21.67 22.32
CA ARG A 168 -7.10 -22.85 22.35
C ARG A 168 -5.76 -22.58 21.66
N THR A 169 -4.69 -22.61 22.45
CA THR A 169 -3.31 -22.50 21.97
C THR A 169 -2.68 -23.88 21.74
N ASN A 170 -1.87 -24.01 20.69
CA ASN A 170 -1.04 -25.20 20.49
C ASN A 170 0.20 -25.18 21.42
N ARG A 171 0.99 -26.25 21.43
CA ARG A 171 2.22 -26.45 22.22
C ARG A 171 3.27 -25.33 22.01
N SER A 172 3.22 -24.63 20.88
CA SER A 172 4.04 -23.45 20.55
C SER A 172 3.45 -22.10 21.03
N LYS A 173 2.42 -22.13 21.89
CA LYS A 173 1.65 -20.96 22.37
C LYS A 173 0.96 -20.13 21.26
N THR A 174 0.79 -20.71 20.07
CA THR A 174 0.08 -20.06 18.95
C THR A 174 -1.41 -20.44 18.95
N PRO A 175 -2.35 -19.49 18.87
CA PRO A 175 -3.80 -19.75 18.81
C PRO A 175 -4.19 -20.28 17.42
N TYR A 176 -4.08 -21.60 17.22
CA TYR A 176 -4.24 -22.24 15.90
C TYR A 176 -5.66 -22.11 15.32
N VAL A 177 -6.68 -22.09 16.17
CA VAL A 177 -8.09 -21.92 15.76
C VAL A 177 -8.32 -20.52 15.19
N ALA A 178 -7.76 -19.49 15.82
CA ALA A 178 -7.85 -18.11 15.35
C ALA A 178 -7.12 -17.91 14.01
N VAL A 179 -5.97 -18.57 13.83
CA VAL A 179 -5.24 -18.57 12.55
C VAL A 179 -6.06 -19.25 11.46
N LEU A 180 -6.62 -20.44 11.71
CA LEU A 180 -7.42 -21.16 10.73
C LEU A 180 -8.68 -20.39 10.31
N LEU A 181 -9.36 -19.75 11.26
CA LEU A 181 -10.53 -18.92 10.96
C LEU A 181 -10.15 -17.66 10.18
N SER A 182 -9.05 -16.98 10.55
CA SER A 182 -8.59 -15.78 9.83
C SER A 182 -8.15 -16.11 8.41
N THR A 183 -7.45 -17.23 8.22
CA THR A 183 -7.09 -17.75 6.90
C THR A 183 -8.33 -18.16 6.11
N GLY A 184 -9.30 -18.84 6.75
CA GLY A 184 -10.57 -19.21 6.13
C GLY A 184 -11.36 -18.00 5.65
N ALA A 185 -11.45 -16.95 6.48
CA ALA A 185 -12.08 -15.68 6.11
C ALA A 185 -11.34 -14.98 4.96
N ALA A 186 -10.01 -15.02 4.94
CA ALA A 186 -9.21 -14.48 3.83
C ALA A 186 -9.50 -15.24 2.52
N PHE A 187 -9.53 -16.58 2.54
CA PHE A 187 -9.91 -17.39 1.38
C PHE A 187 -11.35 -17.12 0.93
N LEU A 188 -12.29 -17.02 1.87
CA LEU A 188 -13.67 -16.63 1.59
C LEU A 188 -13.74 -15.27 0.90
N THR A 189 -12.96 -14.29 1.37
CA THR A 189 -12.89 -12.95 0.76
C THR A 189 -12.33 -13.01 -0.66
N VAL A 190 -11.31 -13.84 -0.93
CA VAL A 190 -10.77 -14.03 -2.28
C VAL A 190 -11.80 -14.70 -3.20
N VAL A 191 -12.49 -15.73 -2.71
CA VAL A 191 -13.56 -16.40 -3.45
C VAL A 191 -14.71 -15.43 -3.73
N VAL A 192 -15.13 -14.66 -2.74
CA VAL A 192 -16.14 -13.60 -2.91
C VAL A 192 -15.65 -12.54 -3.89
N ASN A 193 -14.39 -12.12 -3.86
CA ASN A 193 -13.84 -11.18 -4.83
C ASN A 193 -13.81 -11.75 -6.25
N TYR A 194 -13.59 -13.06 -6.40
CA TYR A 194 -13.61 -13.76 -7.68
C TYR A 194 -15.03 -13.90 -8.25
N TYR A 195 -16.02 -14.17 -7.40
CA TYR A 195 -17.43 -14.31 -7.78
C TYR A 195 -18.21 -13.00 -7.76
N ALA A 196 -17.73 -11.96 -7.08
CA ALA A 196 -18.31 -10.64 -7.12
C ALA A 196 -18.17 -10.11 -8.55
N PRO A 197 -19.27 -9.70 -9.20
CA PRO A 197 -19.20 -9.11 -10.52
C PRO A 197 -18.27 -7.90 -10.44
N ARG A 198 -17.32 -7.82 -11.37
CA ARG A 198 -16.46 -6.64 -11.58
C ARG A 198 -17.35 -5.44 -11.95
N GLN A 199 -17.98 -4.82 -10.96
CA GLN A 199 -18.56 -3.50 -11.11
C GLN A 199 -17.42 -2.51 -10.92
N GLY A 200 -17.08 -1.86 -12.03
CA GLY A 200 -15.93 -0.99 -12.16
C GLY A 200 -15.99 0.23 -11.27
N VAL A 201 -14.79 0.64 -10.85
CA VAL A 201 -14.46 2.00 -10.44
C VAL A 201 -13.16 2.39 -11.16
#